data_AF-C9L4K4-F1
#
_entry.id   AF-C9L4K4-F1
#
_cell.length_a   1.000
_cell.length_b   1.000
_cell.length_c   1.000
_cell.angle_alpha   90.00
_cell.angle_beta   90.00
_cell.angle_gamma   90.00
#
_symmetry.space_group_name_H-M   'P 1'
#
loop_
_entity.id
_entity.type
_entity.pdbx_description
1 polymer ?
#
loop_
_entity_poly.entity_id
_entity_poly.type
_entity_poly.pdbx_seq_one_letter_code
_entity_poly.pdbx_strand_id
1 'polypeptide(L)' 'MNKTGKFLGIILMLLLGILLLSFAFQPPKVFTFLNGYSDRIVCGLVGGFLLLAGVMNIFHREK' A
#
# COMPACT_ATOMS: atom_id res chain seq x y z
N MET A 1 -22.03 -3.08 -6.16
CA MET A 1 -20.85 -2.19 -6.26
C MET A 1 -20.43 -2.12 -7.72
N ASN A 2 -20.40 -0.91 -8.31
CA ASN A 2 -20.18 -0.75 -9.75
C ASN A 2 -18.80 -1.28 -10.17
N LYS A 3 -18.66 -1.92 -11.34
CA LYS A 3 -17.39 -2.54 -11.80
C LYS A 3 -16.23 -1.54 -11.79
N THR A 4 -16.52 -0.28 -12.09
CA THR A 4 -15.57 0.85 -12.05
C THR A 4 -15.09 1.18 -10.64
N GLY A 5 -15.99 1.15 -9.64
CA GLY A 5 -15.65 1.43 -8.24
C GLY A 5 -14.75 0.36 -7.62
N LYS A 6 -14.96 -0.91 -7.99
CA LYS A 6 -14.04 -2.02 -7.61
C LYS A 6 -12.63 -1.78 -8.18
N PHE A 7 -12.54 -1.40 -9.46
CA PHE A 7 -11.25 -1.17 -10.11
C PHE A 7 -10.51 0.04 -9.52
N LEU A 8 -11.24 1.12 -9.25
CA LEU A 8 -10.71 2.30 -8.59
C LEU A 8 -10.17 1.97 -7.19
N GLY A 9 -10.90 1.15 -6.41
CA GLY A 9 -10.46 0.71 -5.08
C GLY A 9 -9.17 -0.11 -5.12
N ILE A 10 -9.03 -0.99 -6.11
CA ILE A 10 -7.81 -1.77 -6.34
C ILE A 10 -6.62 -0.85 -6.67
N ILE A 11 -6.81 0.09 -7.61
CA ILE A 11 -5.76 1.05 -7.98
C ILE A 11 -5.35 1.87 -6.76
N LEU A 12 -6.31 2.31 -5.93
CA LEU A 12 -6.05 3.07 -4.71
C LEU A 12 -5.24 2.26 -3.70
N MET A 13 -5.58 0.98 -3.49
CA MET A 13 -4.83 0.08 -2.61
C MET A 13 -3.39 -0.12 -3.08
N LEU A 14 -3.17 -0.29 -4.39
CA LEU A 14 -1.84 -0.45 -4.95
C LEU A 14 -1.00 0.83 -4.80
N LEU A 15 -1.58 2.00 -5.12
CA LEU A 15 -0.92 3.29 -4.96
C LEU A 15 -0.53 3.54 -3.50
N LEU A 16 -1.44 3.29 -2.56
CA LEU A 16 -1.16 3.47 -1.13
C LEU A 16 -0.09 2.49 -0.64
N GLY A 17 -0.13 1.25 -1.12
CA GLY A 17 0.89 0.23 -0.82
C GLY A 17 2.29 0.65 -1.30
N ILE A 18 2.42 1.13 -2.53
CA ILE A 18 3.69 1.64 -3.08
C ILE A 18 4.18 2.85 -2.26
N LEU A 19 3.29 3.78 -1.94
CA LEU A 19 3.63 4.98 -1.18
C LEU A 19 4.20 4.63 0.21
N LEU A 20 3.52 3.73 0.93
CA LEU A 20 3.95 3.27 2.26
C LEU A 20 5.26 2.49 2.19
N LEU A 21 5.45 1.67 1.16
CA LEU A 21 6.71 0.97 0.94
C LEU A 21 7.85 1.95 0.66
N SER A 22 7.62 2.96 -0.19
CA SER A 22 8.59 4.03 -0.44
C SER A 22 8.95 4.78 0.84
N PHE A 23 7.99 5.05 1.73
CA PHE A 23 8.26 5.69 3.02
C PHE A 23 9.06 4.81 3.98
N ALA A 24 8.93 3.48 3.88
CA ALA A 24 9.73 2.55 4.69
C ALA A 24 11.21 2.57 4.29
N PHE A 25 11.51 2.59 2.97
CA PHE A 25 12.88 2.62 2.46
C PHE A 25 13.48 4.02 2.47
N GLN A 26 12.69 5.03 2.10
CA GLN A 26 13.09 6.41 1.97
C GLN A 26 12.07 7.30 2.66
N PRO A 27 12.11 7.40 4.00
CA PRO A 27 11.17 8.21 4.74
C PRO A 27 11.32 9.68 4.33
N PRO A 28 10.22 10.38 4.07
CA PRO A 28 10.26 11.80 3.82
C PRO A 28 10.80 12.52 5.05
N LYS A 29 11.77 13.42 4.85
CA LYS A 29 12.33 14.27 5.94
C LYS A 29 11.28 15.13 6.66
N VAL A 30 10.11 15.30 6.04
CA VAL A 30 8.97 16.03 6.57
C VAL A 30 8.30 15.27 7.72
N PHE A 31 8.38 13.93 7.71
CA PHE A 31 7.78 13.08 8.74
C PHE A 31 8.86 12.54 9.68
N THR A 32 9.15 13.30 10.72
CA THR A 32 10.14 12.93 11.75
C THR A 32 9.78 11.63 12.49
N PHE A 33 8.50 11.27 12.62
CA PHE A 33 8.07 10.00 13.19
C PHE A 33 8.47 8.79 12.33
N LEU A 34 8.40 8.93 11.00
CA LEU A 34 8.84 7.92 10.03
C LEU A 34 10.37 7.72 9.99
N ASN A 35 11.12 8.57 10.71
CA ASN A 35 12.56 8.41 10.82
C ASN A 35 12.96 7.34 11.84
N GLY A 36 12.03 6.92 12.71
CA GLY A 36 12.22 5.81 13.65
C GLY A 36 12.29 4.46 12.92
N TYR A 37 13.23 3.60 13.34
CA TYR A 37 13.44 2.29 12.72
C TYR A 37 12.18 1.39 12.82
N SER A 38 11.43 1.51 13.94
CA SER A 38 10.19 0.77 14.17
C SER A 38 9.07 1.21 13.21
N ASP A 39 8.87 2.52 13.04
CA ASP A 39 7.82 3.08 12.18
C ASP A 39 8.03 2.76 10.70
N ARG A 40 9.30 2.67 10.26
CA ARG A 40 9.64 2.23 8.90
C ARG A 40 9.27 0.78 8.65
N ILE A 41 9.56 -0.11 9.62
CA ILE A 41 9.21 -1.53 9.52
C ILE A 41 7.70 -1.70 9.44
N VAL A 42 6.94 -0.96 10.27
CA VAL A 42 5.48 -0.98 10.24
C VAL A 42 4.95 -0.48 8.90
N CYS A 43 5.47 0.64 8.38
CA CYS A 43 5.08 1.12 7.05
C CYS A 43 5.39 0.12 5.93
N GLY A 44 6.53 -0.55 6.00
CA GLY A 44 6.91 -1.57 5.02
C GLY A 44 5.99 -2.78 5.06
N LEU A 45 5.67 -3.26 6.26
CA LEU A 45 4.74 -4.38 6.49
C LEU A 45 3.33 -4.04 5.98
N VAL A 46 2.79 -2.89 6.38
CA VAL A 46 1.45 -2.44 5.96
C VAL A 46 1.40 -2.20 4.45
N GLY A 47 2.43 -1.56 3.89
CA GLY A 47 2.54 -1.34 2.45
C GLY A 47 2.59 -2.65 1.65
N GLY A 48 3.41 -3.61 2.09
CA GLY A 48 3.48 -4.94 1.49
C GLY A 48 2.15 -5.70 1.56
N PHE A 49 1.44 -5.62 2.69
CA PHE A 49 0.13 -6.25 2.84
C PHE A 49 -0.92 -5.63 1.93
N LEU A 50 -0.89 -4.30 1.76
CA LEU A 50 -1.79 -3.60 0.83
C LEU A 50 -1.53 -3.99 -0.63
N LEU A 51 -0.26 -4.17 -1.02
CA LEU A 51 0.09 -4.62 -2.35
C LEU A 51 -0.41 -6.04 -2.60
N LEU A 52 -0.18 -6.95 -1.64
CA LEU A 52 -0.72 -8.31 -1.71
C LEU A 52 -2.24 -8.31 -1.82
N ALA A 53 -2.94 -7.52 -1.00
CA ALA A 53 -4.40 -7.41 -1.05
C ALA A 53 -4.89 -6.84 -2.39
N GLY A 54 -4.22 -5.82 -2.92
CA GLY A 54 -4.53 -5.23 -4.23
C GLY A 54 -4.34 -6.24 -5.37
N VAL A 55 -3.23 -6.95 -5.38
CA VAL A 55 -2.93 -8.01 -6.37
C VAL A 55 -3.93 -9.15 -6.25
N MET A 56 -4.18 -9.66 -5.04
CA MET A 56 -5.18 -10.70 -4.82
C MET A 56 -6.56 -10.28 -5.30
N ASN A 57 -6.98 -9.02 -5.09
CA ASN A 57 -8.25 -8.50 -5.61
C ASN A 57 -8.30 -8.40 -7.15
N ILE A 58 -7.16 -8.21 -7.82
CA ILE A 58 -7.08 -8.28 -9.28
C ILE A 58 -7.29 -9.71 -9.74
N PHE A 59 -6.58 -10.67 -9.14
CA PHE A 59 -6.68 -12.09 -9.50
C PHE A 59 -8.03 -12.72 -9.09
N HIS A 60 -8.68 -12.23 -8.04
CA HIS A 60 -10.01 -12.68 -7.62
C HIS A 60 -11.12 -12.33 -8.62
N ARG A 61 -10.83 -11.62 -9.72
CA ARG A 61 -11.79 -11.39 -10.81
C ARG A 61 -12.00 -12.61 -11.73
N GLU A 62 -11.32 -13.73 -11.51
CA GLU A 62 -11.43 -14.94 -12.36
C GLU A 62 -12.50 -15.97 -11.97
N LYS A 63 -13.54 -15.62 -11.19
CA LYS A 63 -14.72 -16.50 -11.02
C LYS A 63 -16.03 -15.77 -11.14
#